data_AF-A0A1F5G8Z1-F1
#
_entry.id   AF-A0A1F5G8Z1-F1
#
_cell.length_a   1.000
_cell.length_b   1.000
_cell.length_c   1.000
_cell.angle_alpha   90.00
_cell.angle_beta   90.00
_cell.angle_gamma   90.00
#
_symmetry.space_group_name_H-M   'P 1'
#
loop_
_entity.id
_entity.type
_entity.pdbx_description
1 polymer ?
#
loop_
_entity_poly.entity_id
_entity_poly.type
_entity_poly.pdbx_seq_one_letter_code
_entity_poly.pdbx_strand_id
1 'polypeptide(L)'
;MTVELEPGRLRVGETRDKPWGGVVADTPFARALYELSVSRGYETQSALSRALNLRTRYAVGGWYVARRMPNPESFSVLLRVLKPEGDELEKLVVPWAEHVSGRGVRGTETRLRSSIRHRKQPETKVGEILDHFSRKSGLFMRECFKLLDINYKSIAVFERDASLDSLAALLERAPIRMEMSADETEELAQAVAEIISNKIEGGHKFQNSMRGKQLKNFQASLDCKTYNGEEAARKIRVSREVVRLHRKKLGLPLLMTDEQVRILRRSIRKSKTRTIAF
;
A
#
# COMPACT_ATOMS: atom_id res chain seq x y z
N MET A 1 -35.95 -13.33 14.38
CA MET A 1 -36.36 -12.56 15.56
C MET A 1 -35.61 -11.23 15.57
N THR A 2 -36.27 -10.18 15.12
CA THR A 2 -35.80 -8.79 15.23
C THR A 2 -36.12 -8.33 16.65
N VAL A 3 -35.12 -8.22 17.51
CA VAL A 3 -35.30 -7.62 18.84
C VAL A 3 -35.36 -6.11 18.62
N GLU A 4 -36.55 -5.54 18.69
CA GLU A 4 -36.73 -4.09 18.79
C GLU A 4 -36.11 -3.63 20.12
N LEU A 5 -34.92 -3.03 20.03
CA LEU A 5 -34.25 -2.41 21.16
C LEU A 5 -34.90 -1.04 21.38
N GLU A 6 -35.96 -0.98 22.16
CA GLU A 6 -36.53 0.31 22.59
C GLU A 6 -35.46 1.15 23.32
N PRO A 7 -35.45 2.48 23.15
CA PRO A 7 -34.59 3.38 23.91
C PRO A 7 -34.91 3.26 25.40
N GLY A 8 -34.08 2.50 26.11
CA GLY A 8 -34.35 2.12 27.49
C GLY A 8 -34.21 3.31 28.45
N ARG A 9 -35.31 3.65 29.14
CA ARG A 9 -35.30 4.54 30.32
C ARG A 9 -34.11 4.22 31.23
N LEU A 10 -33.40 5.27 31.67
CA LEU A 10 -32.25 5.17 32.57
C LEU A 10 -32.62 4.37 33.83
N ARG A 11 -31.80 3.37 34.18
CA ARG A 11 -32.00 2.59 35.42
C ARG A 11 -31.46 3.37 36.62
N VAL A 12 -32.03 3.10 37.80
CA VAL A 12 -31.53 3.61 39.09
C VAL A 12 -30.08 3.15 39.26
N GLY A 13 -29.13 4.10 39.25
CA GLY A 13 -27.68 3.87 39.27
C GLY A 13 -26.94 4.34 38.02
N GLU A 14 -27.61 4.43 36.86
CA GLU A 14 -27.02 4.97 35.63
C GLU A 14 -26.92 6.51 35.64
N THR A 15 -27.58 7.17 36.60
CA THR A 15 -27.39 8.61 36.89
C THR A 15 -25.98 8.95 37.36
N ARG A 16 -25.21 7.97 37.87
CA ARG A 16 -23.77 8.10 38.20
C ARG A 16 -22.86 7.85 37.00
N ASP A 17 -23.38 7.32 35.89
CA ASP A 17 -22.66 7.01 34.65
C ASP A 17 -22.90 8.07 33.55
N LYS A 18 -23.24 9.31 33.94
CA LYS A 18 -23.10 10.48 33.06
C LYS A 18 -21.64 10.54 32.58
N PRO A 19 -21.34 11.11 31.40
CA PRO A 19 -19.98 11.15 30.85
C PRO A 19 -19.05 12.16 31.59
N TRP A 20 -19.15 12.26 32.91
CA TRP A 20 -18.26 13.05 33.75
C TRP A 20 -17.17 12.17 34.35
N GLY A 21 -15.97 12.31 33.78
CA GLY A 21 -14.76 11.57 34.14
C GLY A 21 -13.70 11.59 33.04
N GLY A 22 -14.07 12.00 31.81
CA GLY A 22 -13.17 12.34 30.72
C GLY A 22 -13.93 13.17 29.70
N VAL A 23 -13.47 14.40 29.44
CA VAL A 23 -14.02 15.34 28.45
C VAL A 23 -14.28 14.59 27.13
N VAL A 24 -15.51 14.67 26.57
CA VAL A 24 -15.77 14.18 25.20
C VAL A 24 -14.73 14.84 24.31
N ALA A 25 -13.91 14.04 23.65
CA ALA A 25 -12.81 14.56 22.88
C ALA A 25 -13.37 15.46 21.77
N ASP A 26 -12.73 16.61 21.57
CA ASP A 26 -13.06 17.54 20.50
C ASP A 26 -12.56 17.01 19.14
N THR A 27 -13.11 15.86 18.75
CA THR A 27 -12.82 15.20 17.49
C THR A 27 -14.14 14.99 16.74
N PRO A 28 -14.14 15.07 15.40
CA PRO A 28 -15.37 14.96 14.60
C PRO A 28 -16.18 13.71 14.94
N PHE A 29 -15.51 12.56 15.03
CA PHE A 29 -16.16 11.29 15.35
C PHE A 29 -16.76 11.27 16.76
N ALA A 30 -15.97 11.63 17.78
CA ALA A 30 -16.42 11.51 19.18
C ALA A 30 -17.58 12.46 19.49
N ARG A 31 -17.56 13.68 18.93
CA ARG A 31 -18.66 14.64 19.05
C ARG A 31 -19.91 14.14 18.33
N ALA A 32 -19.79 13.73 17.06
CA ALA A 32 -20.92 13.21 16.29
C ALA A 32 -21.54 11.97 16.95
N LEU A 33 -20.71 11.05 17.45
CA LEU A 33 -21.18 9.86 18.16
C LEU A 33 -21.91 10.23 19.45
N TYR A 34 -21.39 11.18 20.22
CA TYR A 34 -22.01 11.61 21.46
C TYR A 34 -23.36 12.28 21.22
N GLU A 35 -23.41 13.27 20.32
CA GLU A 35 -24.63 13.99 19.96
C GLU A 35 -25.71 13.04 19.44
N LEU A 36 -25.33 12.13 18.53
CA LEU A 36 -26.25 11.14 17.99
C LEU A 36 -26.77 10.21 19.09
N SER A 37 -25.88 9.70 19.96
CA SER A 37 -26.28 8.78 21.03
C SER A 37 -27.27 9.43 21.99
N VAL A 38 -27.03 10.68 22.37
CA VAL A 38 -27.96 11.45 23.21
C VAL A 38 -29.28 11.68 22.49
N SER A 39 -29.26 12.07 21.21
CA SER A 39 -30.49 12.30 20.43
C SER A 39 -31.38 11.05 20.30
N ARG A 40 -30.77 9.85 20.38
CA ARG A 40 -31.47 8.56 20.33
C ARG A 40 -31.79 7.99 21.73
N GLY A 41 -31.63 8.77 22.79
CA GLY A 41 -31.98 8.40 24.16
C GLY A 41 -30.90 7.59 24.91
N TYR A 42 -29.69 7.45 24.35
CA TYR A 42 -28.57 6.78 25.01
C TYR A 42 -27.65 7.79 25.71
N GLU A 43 -28.17 8.40 26.78
CA GLU A 43 -27.51 9.50 27.50
C GLU A 43 -26.22 9.09 28.25
N THR A 44 -25.99 7.78 28.44
CA THR A 44 -24.85 7.26 29.20
C THR A 44 -24.04 6.24 28.41
N GLN A 45 -22.75 6.11 28.75
CA GLN A 45 -21.87 5.07 28.18
C GLN A 45 -22.44 3.66 28.41
N SER A 46 -23.03 3.45 29.59
CA SER A 46 -23.66 2.19 29.98
C SER A 46 -24.91 1.90 29.14
N ALA A 47 -25.78 2.89 28.90
CA ALA A 47 -26.97 2.73 28.06
C ALA A 47 -26.59 2.34 26.62
N LEU A 48 -25.64 3.05 26.01
CA LEU A 48 -25.19 2.72 24.66
C LEU A 48 -24.46 1.37 24.62
N SER A 49 -23.59 1.07 25.60
CA SER A 49 -22.90 -0.22 25.67
C SER A 49 -23.86 -1.39 25.76
N ARG A 50 -24.97 -1.25 26.49
CA ARG A 50 -26.04 -2.26 26.57
C ARG A 50 -26.75 -2.43 25.23
N ALA A 51 -27.12 -1.33 24.58
CA ALA A 51 -27.79 -1.36 23.27
C ALA A 51 -26.92 -2.02 22.19
N LEU A 52 -25.60 -1.81 22.26
CA LEU A 52 -24.63 -2.42 21.35
C LEU A 52 -24.22 -3.86 21.74
N ASN A 53 -24.77 -4.40 22.83
CA ASN A 53 -24.42 -5.72 23.40
C ASN A 53 -22.90 -5.90 23.64
N LEU A 54 -22.24 -4.83 24.10
CA LEU A 54 -20.80 -4.87 24.40
C LEU A 54 -20.57 -5.40 25.81
N ARG A 55 -19.57 -6.26 25.97
CA ARG A 55 -19.17 -6.83 27.27
C ARG A 55 -18.71 -5.78 28.29
N THR A 56 -18.34 -4.59 27.85
CA THR A 56 -17.81 -3.54 28.74
C THR A 56 -18.14 -2.12 28.27
N ARG A 57 -18.61 -1.28 29.21
CA ARG A 57 -18.86 0.15 29.01
C ARG A 57 -17.61 0.96 28.67
N TYR A 58 -16.42 0.46 29.04
CA TYR A 58 -15.15 1.12 28.72
C TYR A 58 -14.88 1.17 27.22
N ALA A 59 -15.55 0.33 26.41
CA ALA A 59 -15.54 0.42 24.94
C ALA A 59 -16.04 1.78 24.47
N VAL A 60 -17.29 2.09 24.81
CA VAL A 60 -17.96 3.35 24.50
C VAL A 60 -17.23 4.54 25.11
N GLY A 61 -16.79 4.42 26.38
CA GLY A 61 -16.00 5.48 27.02
C GLY A 61 -14.72 5.80 26.24
N GLY A 62 -14.01 4.77 25.76
CA GLY A 62 -12.82 4.95 24.92
C GLY A 62 -13.10 5.59 23.56
N TRP A 63 -14.32 5.45 23.03
CA TRP A 63 -14.76 6.10 21.79
C TRP A 63 -15.07 7.58 22.02
N TYR A 64 -15.78 7.92 23.10
CA TYR A 64 -16.08 9.31 23.45
C TYR A 64 -14.84 10.15 23.77
N VAL A 65 -13.79 9.55 24.34
CA VAL A 65 -12.53 10.26 24.62
C VAL A 65 -11.48 10.10 23.51
N ALA A 66 -11.88 9.58 22.33
CA ALA A 66 -11.01 9.35 21.18
C ALA A 66 -9.73 8.50 21.46
N ARG A 67 -9.73 7.70 22.53
CA ARG A 67 -8.61 6.78 22.86
C ARG A 67 -8.55 5.60 21.90
N ARG A 68 -9.69 5.19 21.35
CA ARG A 68 -9.83 4.12 20.36
C ARG A 68 -11.07 4.36 19.51
N MET A 69 -11.11 3.78 18.31
CA MET A 69 -12.32 3.71 17.48
C MET A 69 -13.02 2.36 17.64
N PRO A 70 -14.32 2.26 17.32
CA PRO A 70 -14.98 0.98 17.15
C PRO A 70 -14.32 0.20 16.01
N ASN A 71 -14.15 -1.12 16.18
CA ASN A 71 -13.76 -2.00 15.06
C ASN A 71 -14.93 -2.14 14.06
N PRO A 72 -14.72 -2.70 12.85
CA PRO A 72 -15.76 -2.83 11.83
C PRO A 72 -17.05 -3.52 12.31
N GLU A 73 -16.91 -4.58 13.12
CA GLU A 73 -18.06 -5.29 13.69
C GLU A 73 -18.86 -4.38 14.63
N SER A 74 -18.19 -3.73 15.59
CA SER A 74 -18.82 -2.82 16.55
C SER A 74 -19.43 -1.60 15.86
N PHE A 75 -18.77 -1.08 14.83
CA PHE A 75 -19.25 0.06 14.06
C PHE A 75 -20.49 -0.30 13.25
N SER A 76 -20.54 -1.51 12.66
CA SER A 76 -21.72 -2.00 11.96
C SER A 76 -22.94 -2.13 12.89
N VAL A 77 -22.73 -2.59 14.11
CA VAL A 77 -23.80 -2.69 15.14
C VAL A 77 -24.23 -1.29 15.57
N LEU A 78 -23.28 -0.37 15.73
CA LEU A 78 -23.53 1.03 16.07
C LEU A 78 -24.42 1.72 15.03
N LEU A 79 -24.16 1.54 13.74
CA LEU A 79 -25.01 2.10 12.68
C LEU A 79 -26.43 1.50 12.69
N ARG A 80 -26.57 0.21 13.01
CA ARG A 80 -27.89 -0.44 13.10
C ARG A 80 -28.70 0.05 14.31
N VAL A 81 -28.03 0.32 15.43
CA VAL A 81 -28.68 0.76 16.67
C VAL A 81 -29.03 2.24 16.60
N LEU A 82 -28.10 3.09 16.18
CA LEU A 82 -28.31 4.54 16.16
C LEU A 82 -29.07 5.03 14.92
N LYS A 83 -29.08 4.24 13.84
CA LYS A 83 -29.73 4.54 12.56
C LYS A 83 -29.50 6.00 12.10
N PRO A 84 -28.24 6.43 11.92
CA PRO A 84 -27.95 7.76 11.41
C PRO A 84 -28.37 7.88 9.94
N GLU A 85 -28.89 9.05 9.56
CA GLU A 85 -29.32 9.38 8.19
C GLU A 85 -28.65 10.67 7.70
N GLY A 86 -28.48 10.80 6.38
CA GLY A 86 -27.90 11.99 5.74
C GLY A 86 -26.58 12.44 6.38
N ASP A 87 -26.53 13.71 6.77
CA ASP A 87 -25.36 14.35 7.38
C ASP A 87 -24.87 13.66 8.67
N GLU A 88 -25.76 13.04 9.45
CA GLU A 88 -25.38 12.31 10.67
C GLU A 88 -24.53 11.08 10.33
N LEU A 89 -24.90 10.38 9.26
CA LEU A 89 -24.19 9.20 8.78
C LEU A 89 -22.82 9.61 8.25
N GLU A 90 -22.76 10.69 7.47
CA GLU A 90 -21.50 11.19 6.91
C GLU A 90 -20.51 11.60 8.02
N LYS A 91 -20.98 12.34 9.03
CA LYS A 91 -20.19 12.76 10.19
C LYS A 91 -19.63 11.60 11.01
N LEU A 92 -20.24 10.42 10.96
CA LEU A 92 -19.73 9.21 11.61
C LEU A 92 -18.84 8.36 10.69
N VAL A 93 -19.27 8.13 9.45
CA VAL A 93 -18.63 7.20 8.51
C VAL A 93 -17.34 7.79 7.97
N VAL A 94 -17.29 9.07 7.61
CA VAL A 94 -16.08 9.66 7.01
C VAL A 94 -14.90 9.61 7.99
N PRO A 95 -15.01 10.11 9.24
CA PRO A 95 -13.89 10.03 10.19
C PRO A 95 -13.53 8.60 10.58
N TRP A 96 -14.50 7.68 10.61
CA TRP A 96 -14.25 6.28 10.91
C TRP A 96 -13.55 5.54 9.75
N ALA A 97 -14.00 5.78 8.52
CA ALA A 97 -13.41 5.21 7.31
C ALA A 97 -11.99 5.74 7.10
N GLU A 98 -11.76 7.02 7.38
CA GLU A 98 -10.43 7.61 7.47
C GLU A 98 -9.55 6.91 8.50
N HIS A 99 -10.10 6.61 9.67
CA HIS A 99 -9.39 5.86 10.71
C HIS A 99 -9.01 4.44 10.26
N VAL A 100 -9.93 3.71 9.62
CA VAL A 100 -9.76 2.31 9.22
C VAL A 100 -8.94 2.14 7.93
N SER A 101 -9.11 3.03 6.96
CA SER A 101 -8.35 3.03 5.70
C SER A 101 -6.90 3.48 5.86
N GLY A 102 -6.52 3.94 7.07
CA GLY A 102 -5.21 4.52 7.33
C GLY A 102 -5.00 5.87 6.64
N ARG A 103 -6.04 6.46 6.03
CA ARG A 103 -5.98 7.78 5.37
C ARG A 103 -6.30 8.95 6.31
N GLY A 104 -6.74 8.71 7.54
CA GLY A 104 -6.98 9.76 8.53
C GLY A 104 -6.84 9.31 9.99
N VAL A 105 -5.85 8.46 10.25
CA VAL A 105 -5.07 8.61 11.48
C VAL A 105 -3.72 9.16 11.07
N ARG A 106 -3.61 10.49 10.98
CA ARG A 106 -2.43 11.14 11.56
C ARG A 106 -2.24 10.42 12.89
N GLY A 107 -1.22 9.58 13.00
CA GLY A 107 -0.75 9.19 14.32
C GLY A 107 -0.41 10.51 14.99
N THR A 108 -1.37 11.05 15.75
CA THR A 108 -1.36 12.35 16.45
C THR A 108 0.08 12.72 16.64
N GLU A 109 0.60 13.72 15.93
CA GLU A 109 2.03 14.03 15.76
C GLU A 109 3.00 13.38 16.77
N THR A 110 2.69 13.43 18.07
CA THR A 110 3.06 12.48 19.14
C THR A 110 3.41 11.02 18.78
N ARG A 111 2.61 10.24 18.03
CA ARG A 111 2.92 8.84 17.65
C ARG A 111 3.95 8.78 16.55
N LEU A 112 3.90 9.70 15.58
CA LEU A 112 4.95 9.83 14.58
C LEU A 112 6.27 10.25 15.25
N ARG A 113 6.24 11.27 16.13
CA ARG A 113 7.35 11.73 16.96
C ARG A 113 7.88 10.62 17.87
N SER A 114 7.01 9.86 18.53
CA SER A 114 7.39 8.71 19.36
C SER A 114 8.02 7.60 18.51
N SER A 115 7.44 7.29 17.35
CA SER A 115 8.02 6.33 16.40
C SER A 115 9.37 6.81 15.84
N ILE A 116 9.54 8.10 15.56
CA ILE A 116 10.80 8.69 15.12
C ILE A 116 11.82 8.68 16.26
N ARG A 117 11.38 8.89 17.51
CA ARG A 117 12.24 8.90 18.69
C ARG A 117 12.71 7.50 19.11
N HIS A 118 11.90 6.48 18.87
CA HIS A 118 12.17 5.09 19.28
C HIS A 118 12.54 4.15 18.13
N ARG A 119 12.60 4.64 16.88
CA ARG A 119 13.14 3.84 15.77
C ARG A 119 14.64 3.74 15.88
N LYS A 120 15.19 2.59 15.49
CA LYS A 120 16.64 2.45 15.27
C LYS A 120 17.09 3.49 14.27
N GLN A 121 18.26 4.09 14.53
CA GLN A 121 18.88 4.97 13.55
C GLN A 121 19.24 4.16 12.30
N PRO A 122 19.11 4.76 11.11
CA PRO A 122 19.58 4.14 9.88
C PRO A 122 21.09 3.88 9.96
N GLU A 123 21.52 2.72 9.50
CA GLU A 123 22.94 2.34 9.44
C GLU A 123 23.54 2.58 8.04
N THR A 124 22.70 2.81 7.04
CA THR A 124 23.08 3.00 5.64
C THR A 124 22.59 4.35 5.10
N LYS A 125 23.27 4.86 4.07
CA LYS A 125 22.87 6.09 3.39
C LYS A 125 21.47 6.02 2.76
N VAL A 126 21.08 4.85 2.24
CA VAL A 126 19.70 4.61 1.78
C VAL A 126 18.71 4.71 2.92
N GLY A 127 19.06 4.15 4.08
CA GLY A 127 18.28 4.29 5.30
C GLY A 127 18.08 5.75 5.66
N GLU A 128 19.13 6.57 5.64
CA GLU A 128 19.05 8.02 5.93
C GLU A 128 18.09 8.75 4.98
N ILE A 129 18.17 8.48 3.68
CA ILE A 129 17.31 9.12 2.66
C ILE A 129 15.83 8.78 2.94
N LEU A 130 15.54 7.49 3.19
CA LEU A 130 14.17 7.04 3.53
C LEU A 130 13.70 7.61 4.88
N ASP A 131 14.61 7.71 5.85
CA ASP A 131 14.37 8.26 7.17
C ASP A 131 14.00 9.74 7.11
N HIS A 132 14.75 10.50 6.32
CA HIS A 132 14.55 11.91 6.04
C HIS A 132 13.22 12.15 5.34
N PHE A 133 12.93 11.39 4.27
CA PHE A 133 11.66 11.50 3.57
C PHE A 133 10.46 11.19 4.48
N SER A 134 10.56 10.14 5.31
CA SER A 134 9.53 9.80 6.30
C SER A 134 9.25 10.97 7.25
N ARG A 135 10.29 11.69 7.70
CA ARG A 135 10.15 12.88 8.55
C ARG A 135 9.51 14.04 7.79
N LYS A 136 10.04 14.37 6.60
CA LYS A 136 9.55 15.47 5.75
C LYS A 136 8.08 15.30 5.41
N SER A 137 7.67 14.08 5.06
CA SER A 137 6.32 13.75 4.60
C SER A 137 5.34 13.45 5.74
N GLY A 138 5.82 13.38 6.99
CA GLY A 138 4.99 13.02 8.14
C GLY A 138 4.42 11.59 8.06
N LEU A 139 5.10 10.69 7.34
CA LEU A 139 4.66 9.32 7.08
C LEU A 139 5.43 8.34 7.96
N PHE A 140 4.71 7.34 8.47
CA PHE A 140 5.33 6.17 9.07
C PHE A 140 6.15 5.40 8.01
N MET A 141 7.17 4.67 8.46
CA MET A 141 8.11 4.04 7.53
C MET A 141 7.46 2.96 6.66
N ARG A 142 6.50 2.20 7.22
CA ARG A 142 5.76 1.17 6.48
C ARG A 142 4.98 1.78 5.32
N GLU A 143 4.45 2.98 5.51
CA GLU A 143 3.68 3.76 4.55
C GLU A 143 4.60 4.30 3.46
N CYS A 144 5.82 4.73 3.82
CA CYS A 144 6.87 5.06 2.85
C CYS A 144 7.19 3.86 1.95
N PHE A 145 7.39 2.67 2.52
CA PHE A 145 7.61 1.46 1.74
C PHE A 145 6.42 1.07 0.86
N LYS A 146 5.18 1.25 1.35
CA LYS A 146 3.97 1.03 0.53
C LYS A 146 3.88 1.99 -0.66
N LEU A 147 4.27 3.27 -0.50
CA LEU A 147 4.30 4.23 -1.61
C LEU A 147 5.26 3.80 -2.72
N LEU A 148 6.33 3.12 -2.35
CA LEU A 148 7.33 2.56 -3.25
C LEU A 148 6.97 1.14 -3.72
N ASP A 149 5.83 0.60 -3.28
CA ASP A 149 5.38 -0.77 -3.51
C ASP A 149 6.51 -1.79 -3.17
N ILE A 150 7.10 -1.60 -1.99
CA ILE A 150 8.08 -2.48 -1.36
C ILE A 150 7.47 -3.00 -0.05
N ASN A 151 7.63 -4.29 0.24
CA ASN A 151 7.00 -4.92 1.41
C ASN A 151 7.96 -5.03 2.61
N TYR A 152 8.28 -3.90 3.23
CA TYR A 152 9.03 -3.85 4.50
C TYR A 152 8.25 -3.12 5.59
N LYS A 153 8.53 -3.48 6.84
CA LYS A 153 7.88 -2.90 8.02
C LYS A 153 8.73 -1.82 8.71
N SER A 154 10.04 -1.80 8.50
CA SER A 154 10.98 -0.84 9.11
C SER A 154 12.28 -0.74 8.31
N ILE A 155 13.02 0.37 8.49
CA ILE A 155 14.35 0.59 7.89
C ILE A 155 15.31 -0.53 8.29
N ALA A 156 15.39 -0.87 9.58
CA ALA A 156 16.34 -1.89 10.05
C ALA A 156 16.14 -3.27 9.38
N VAL A 157 14.88 -3.65 9.08
CA VAL A 157 14.61 -4.91 8.35
C VAL A 157 14.98 -4.76 6.87
N PHE A 158 14.72 -3.58 6.29
CA PHE A 158 15.12 -3.28 4.92
C PHE A 158 16.65 -3.31 4.76
N GLU A 159 17.42 -2.61 5.58
CA GLU A 159 18.89 -2.55 5.46
C GLU A 159 19.52 -3.95 5.54
N ARG A 160 19.05 -4.76 6.50
CA ARG A 160 19.50 -6.15 6.66
C ARG A 160 19.10 -7.03 5.46
N ASP A 161 17.82 -7.03 5.10
CA ASP A 161 17.23 -8.05 4.22
C ASP A 161 16.86 -7.52 2.82
N ALA A 162 17.30 -6.32 2.44
CA ALA A 162 17.00 -5.72 1.13
C ALA A 162 17.43 -6.66 0.00
N SER A 163 16.46 -7.06 -0.82
CA SER A 163 16.67 -7.81 -2.05
C SER A 163 16.97 -6.87 -3.22
N LEU A 164 17.59 -7.41 -4.29
CA LEU A 164 17.82 -6.64 -5.53
C LEU A 164 16.53 -6.06 -6.10
N ASP A 165 15.43 -6.79 -6.03
CA ASP A 165 14.12 -6.28 -6.46
C ASP A 165 13.67 -5.06 -5.68
N SER A 166 13.91 -5.07 -4.37
CA SER A 166 13.51 -3.98 -3.49
C SER A 166 14.38 -2.75 -3.74
N LEU A 167 15.68 -2.95 -3.96
CA LEU A 167 16.62 -1.90 -4.33
C LEU A 167 16.32 -1.33 -5.73
N ALA A 168 15.97 -2.18 -6.70
CA ALA A 168 15.56 -1.75 -8.03
C ALA A 168 14.23 -0.98 -8.00
N ALA A 169 13.23 -1.48 -7.27
CA ALA A 169 11.96 -0.78 -7.08
C ALA A 169 12.16 0.58 -6.41
N LEU A 170 13.10 0.66 -5.45
CA LEU A 170 13.47 1.92 -4.82
C LEU A 170 14.04 2.91 -5.85
N LEU A 171 15.03 2.51 -6.66
CA LEU A 171 15.62 3.38 -7.69
C LEU A 171 14.61 3.83 -8.75
N GLU A 172 13.69 2.95 -9.16
CA GLU A 172 12.69 3.27 -10.18
C GLU A 172 11.61 4.23 -9.66
N ARG A 173 11.18 4.04 -8.40
CA ARG A 173 9.95 4.67 -7.90
C ARG A 173 10.21 5.84 -6.96
N ALA A 174 11.30 5.84 -6.21
CA ALA A 174 11.61 6.91 -5.26
C ALA A 174 11.70 8.29 -5.93
N PRO A 175 12.40 8.47 -7.08
CA PRO A 175 12.51 9.79 -7.69
C PRO A 175 11.16 10.43 -7.99
N ILE A 176 10.20 9.61 -8.47
CA ILE A 176 8.86 10.06 -8.84
C ILE A 176 7.97 10.24 -7.60
N ARG A 177 7.96 9.26 -6.68
CA ARG A 177 7.01 9.21 -5.56
C ARG A 177 7.42 10.08 -4.38
N MET A 178 8.70 10.40 -4.28
CA MET A 178 9.27 11.23 -3.23
C MET A 178 9.64 12.63 -3.75
N GLU A 179 9.36 12.91 -5.03
CA GLU A 179 9.65 14.19 -5.70
C GLU A 179 11.12 14.60 -5.53
N MET A 180 12.03 13.66 -5.78
CA MET A 180 13.46 13.88 -5.59
C MET A 180 14.02 14.72 -6.73
N SER A 181 14.96 15.59 -6.40
CA SER A 181 15.81 16.28 -7.38
C SER A 181 16.75 15.31 -8.10
N ALA A 182 17.39 15.78 -9.17
CA ALA A 182 18.40 15.01 -9.90
C ALA A 182 19.57 14.63 -8.98
N ASP A 183 20.03 15.57 -8.14
CA ASP A 183 21.13 15.36 -7.20
C ASP A 183 20.76 14.32 -6.13
N GLU A 184 19.58 14.42 -5.53
CA GLU A 184 19.08 13.42 -4.56
C GLU A 184 18.91 12.04 -5.21
N THR A 185 18.53 11.99 -6.49
CA THR A 185 18.38 10.74 -7.24
C THR A 185 19.74 10.08 -7.49
N GLU A 186 20.76 10.87 -7.84
CA GLU A 186 22.12 10.39 -8.01
C GLU A 186 22.71 9.90 -6.68
N GLU A 187 22.49 10.64 -5.59
CA GLU A 187 22.89 10.24 -4.24
C GLU A 187 22.25 8.90 -3.85
N LEU A 188 20.96 8.71 -4.14
CA LEU A 188 20.27 7.44 -3.92
C LEU A 188 20.87 6.29 -4.74
N ALA A 189 21.22 6.54 -6.00
CA ALA A 189 21.84 5.55 -6.88
C ALA A 189 23.21 5.11 -6.36
N GLN A 190 24.03 6.07 -5.93
CA GLN A 190 25.33 5.79 -5.31
C GLN A 190 25.19 4.98 -4.02
N ALA A 191 24.26 5.38 -3.14
CA ALA A 191 23.99 4.69 -1.89
C ALA A 191 23.50 3.24 -2.10
N VAL A 192 22.65 3.00 -3.11
CA VAL A 192 22.22 1.65 -3.47
C VAL A 192 23.38 0.82 -4.02
N ALA A 193 24.23 1.41 -4.87
CA ALA A 193 25.41 0.73 -5.40
C ALA A 193 26.36 0.30 -4.26
N GLU A 194 26.58 1.17 -3.27
CA GLU A 194 27.39 0.86 -2.09
C GLU A 194 26.82 -0.31 -1.28
N ILE A 195 25.50 -0.35 -1.04
CA ILE A 195 24.86 -1.49 -0.37
C ILE A 195 25.09 -2.79 -1.13
N ILE A 196 24.98 -2.77 -2.47
CA ILE A 196 25.18 -3.96 -3.29
C ILE A 196 26.64 -4.41 -3.21
N SER A 197 27.59 -3.49 -3.36
CA SER A 197 29.03 -3.77 -3.26
C SER A 197 29.38 -4.37 -1.90
N ASN A 198 28.97 -3.73 -0.80
CA ASN A 198 29.23 -4.21 0.56
C ASN A 198 28.62 -5.60 0.81
N LYS A 199 27.43 -5.88 0.28
CA LYS A 199 26.82 -7.22 0.37
C LYS A 199 27.60 -8.25 -0.44
N ILE A 200 28.05 -7.92 -1.64
CA ILE A 200 28.87 -8.84 -2.47
C ILE A 200 30.22 -9.12 -1.80
N GLU A 201 30.90 -8.09 -1.30
CA GLU A 201 32.18 -8.22 -0.58
C GLU A 201 32.03 -9.05 0.70
N GLY A 202 30.90 -8.90 1.41
CA GLY A 202 30.51 -9.74 2.54
C GLY A 202 30.12 -11.18 2.18
N GLY A 203 30.30 -11.60 0.93
CA GLY A 203 30.00 -12.96 0.46
C GLY A 203 28.52 -13.25 0.26
N HIS A 204 27.66 -12.23 0.29
CA HIS A 204 26.23 -12.40 0.11
C HIS A 204 25.92 -12.70 -1.37
N LYS A 205 25.24 -13.82 -1.60
CA LYS A 205 24.69 -14.16 -2.93
C LYS A 205 23.26 -13.69 -2.99
N PHE A 206 23.00 -12.61 -3.72
CA PHE A 206 21.64 -12.21 -4.03
C PHE A 206 20.94 -13.34 -4.79
N GLN A 207 19.92 -13.94 -4.17
CA GLN A 207 19.10 -14.91 -4.88
C GLN A 207 18.25 -14.19 -5.93
N ASN A 208 18.09 -14.81 -7.10
CA ASN A 208 17.12 -14.36 -8.09
C ASN A 208 15.75 -14.26 -7.42
N SER A 209 15.12 -13.11 -7.55
CA SER A 209 13.97 -12.76 -6.75
C SER A 209 12.76 -13.68 -6.93
N MET A 210 11.92 -13.72 -5.90
CA MET A 210 10.58 -14.32 -5.95
C MET A 210 9.72 -13.71 -7.07
N ARG A 211 9.98 -12.47 -7.49
CA ARG A 211 9.31 -11.84 -8.64
C ARG A 211 9.76 -12.48 -9.95
N GLY A 212 11.01 -12.90 -10.10
CA GLY A 212 11.45 -13.75 -11.22
C GLY A 212 10.79 -15.13 -11.22
N LYS A 213 10.50 -15.69 -10.04
CA LYS A 213 9.77 -16.97 -9.90
C LYS A 213 8.27 -16.80 -10.16
N GLN A 214 7.66 -15.73 -9.68
CA GLN A 214 6.27 -15.34 -9.98
C GLN A 214 6.12 -14.93 -11.45
N LEU A 215 7.07 -14.21 -12.05
CA LEU A 215 7.10 -13.92 -13.50
C LEU A 215 7.29 -15.19 -14.31
N LYS A 216 8.15 -16.13 -13.88
CA LYS A 216 8.27 -17.44 -14.53
C LYS A 216 6.98 -18.24 -14.41
N ASN A 217 6.29 -18.19 -13.26
CA ASN A 217 5.00 -18.84 -13.08
C ASN A 217 3.89 -18.13 -13.88
N PHE A 218 3.94 -16.81 -14.01
CA PHE A 218 3.01 -16.00 -14.81
C PHE A 218 3.30 -16.13 -16.31
N GLN A 219 4.56 -16.31 -16.71
CA GLN A 219 5.00 -16.69 -18.06
C GLN A 219 4.70 -18.16 -18.35
N ALA A 220 4.65 -19.02 -17.34
CA ALA A 220 4.20 -20.40 -17.49
C ALA A 220 2.66 -20.48 -17.57
N SER A 221 1.94 -19.54 -16.94
CA SER A 221 0.47 -19.46 -17.02
C SER A 221 -0.03 -18.65 -18.22
N LEU A 222 0.79 -17.74 -18.75
CA LEU A 222 0.58 -17.12 -20.06
C LEU A 222 1.27 -18.00 -21.09
N ASP A 223 0.51 -18.87 -21.75
CA ASP A 223 1.00 -19.75 -22.83
C ASP A 223 1.40 -18.95 -24.08
N CYS A 224 2.36 -18.03 -23.92
CA CYS A 224 2.86 -17.14 -24.94
C CYS A 224 4.26 -17.61 -25.34
N LYS A 225 4.30 -18.47 -26.35
CA LYS A 225 5.56 -18.92 -26.93
C LYS A 225 6.29 -17.71 -27.53
N THR A 226 7.43 -17.37 -26.92
CA THR A 226 8.33 -16.34 -27.42
C THR A 226 9.48 -16.99 -28.19
N TYR A 227 10.00 -16.25 -29.16
CA TYR A 227 11.03 -16.68 -30.10
C TYR A 227 12.17 -15.67 -30.06
N ASN A 228 13.38 -16.14 -29.75
CA ASN A 228 14.58 -15.33 -29.98
C ASN A 228 14.91 -15.26 -31.49
N GLY A 229 15.91 -14.45 -31.86
CA GLY A 229 16.27 -14.24 -33.27
C GLY A 229 16.69 -15.52 -34.02
N GLU A 230 17.23 -16.50 -33.32
CA GLU A 230 17.70 -17.77 -33.90
C GLU A 230 16.56 -18.78 -34.06
N GLU A 231 15.63 -18.82 -33.11
CA GLU A 231 14.39 -19.59 -33.21
C GLU A 231 13.46 -19.02 -34.28
N ALA A 232 13.34 -17.69 -34.37
CA ALA A 232 12.59 -17.02 -35.43
C ALA A 232 13.23 -17.28 -36.81
N ALA A 233 14.56 -17.26 -36.92
CA ALA A 233 15.29 -17.58 -38.15
C ALA A 233 15.00 -19.02 -38.61
N ARG A 234 15.05 -20.00 -37.70
CA ARG A 234 14.67 -21.40 -37.98
C ARG A 234 13.20 -21.52 -38.41
N LYS A 235 12.29 -20.84 -37.71
CA LYS A 235 10.85 -20.89 -38.01
C LYS A 235 10.48 -20.24 -39.34
N ILE A 236 11.17 -19.15 -39.72
CA ILE A 236 10.96 -18.43 -40.97
C ILE A 236 11.77 -19.04 -42.13
N ARG A 237 12.78 -19.88 -41.82
CA ARG A 237 13.75 -20.47 -42.76
C ARG A 237 14.60 -19.42 -43.48
N VAL A 238 15.22 -18.54 -42.71
CA VAL A 238 16.16 -17.50 -43.18
C VAL A 238 17.36 -17.42 -42.24
N SER A 239 18.40 -16.69 -42.62
CA SER A 239 19.54 -16.45 -41.72
C SER A 239 19.14 -15.53 -40.55
N ARG A 240 19.83 -15.69 -39.42
CA ARG A 240 19.68 -14.85 -38.22
C ARG A 240 19.93 -13.37 -38.54
N GLU A 241 20.81 -13.08 -39.49
CA GLU A 241 21.14 -11.72 -39.90
C GLU A 241 20.00 -11.03 -40.64
N VAL A 242 19.28 -11.77 -41.51
CA VAL A 242 18.07 -11.26 -42.17
C VAL A 242 16.98 -10.95 -41.14
N VAL A 243 16.82 -11.80 -40.13
CA VAL A 243 15.91 -11.53 -38.99
C VAL A 243 16.33 -10.29 -38.24
N ARG A 244 17.63 -10.11 -37.93
CA ARG A 244 18.15 -8.94 -37.20
C ARG A 244 17.83 -7.63 -37.91
N LEU A 245 18.08 -7.56 -39.23
CA LEU A 245 17.84 -6.38 -40.05
C LEU A 245 16.35 -6.03 -40.13
N HIS A 246 15.49 -7.01 -40.43
CA HIS A 246 14.05 -6.78 -40.53
C HIS A 246 13.40 -6.49 -39.17
N ARG A 247 13.89 -7.10 -38.09
CA ARG A 247 13.45 -6.82 -36.71
C ARG A 247 13.75 -5.37 -36.33
N LYS A 248 14.98 -4.90 -36.61
CA LYS A 248 15.39 -3.50 -36.36
C LYS A 248 14.54 -2.53 -37.18
N LYS A 249 14.28 -2.84 -38.46
CA LYS A 249 13.44 -2.02 -39.34
C LYS A 249 11.98 -1.90 -38.86
N LEU A 250 11.44 -2.95 -38.25
CA LEU A 250 10.06 -3.00 -37.76
C LEU A 250 9.92 -2.56 -36.30
N GLY A 251 11.00 -2.18 -35.61
CA GLY A 251 10.96 -1.82 -34.19
C GLY A 251 10.57 -2.96 -33.26
N LEU A 252 10.82 -4.22 -33.65
CA LEU A 252 10.38 -5.39 -32.89
C LEU A 252 11.33 -5.72 -31.72
N PRO A 253 10.80 -6.20 -30.58
CA PRO A 253 11.60 -6.58 -29.41
C PRO A 253 12.54 -7.75 -29.69
N LEU A 254 13.54 -7.96 -28.83
CA LEU A 254 14.53 -9.05 -28.96
C LEU A 254 13.90 -10.44 -28.84
N LEU A 255 12.92 -10.59 -27.95
CA LEU A 255 12.07 -11.77 -27.82
C LEU A 255 10.73 -11.47 -28.49
N MET A 256 10.38 -12.25 -29.50
CA MET A 256 9.21 -12.02 -30.35
C MET A 256 8.11 -13.02 -30.04
N THR A 257 6.86 -12.57 -30.01
CA THR A 257 5.70 -13.48 -29.95
C THR A 257 5.43 -14.12 -31.31
N ASP A 258 4.56 -15.14 -31.34
CA ASP A 258 4.13 -15.78 -32.59
C ASP A 258 3.59 -14.78 -33.63
N GLU A 259 2.82 -13.80 -33.19
CA GLU A 259 2.27 -12.78 -34.09
C GLU A 259 3.37 -11.87 -34.65
N GLN A 260 4.35 -11.49 -33.83
CA GLN A 260 5.50 -10.70 -34.28
C GLN A 260 6.38 -11.48 -35.27
N VAL A 261 6.54 -12.80 -35.07
CA VAL A 261 7.23 -13.67 -36.03
C VAL A 261 6.46 -13.76 -37.36
N ARG A 262 5.11 -13.77 -37.34
CA ARG A 262 4.30 -13.71 -38.57
C ARG A 262 4.45 -12.38 -39.30
N ILE A 263 4.44 -11.25 -38.58
CA ILE A 263 4.68 -9.91 -39.14
C ILE A 263 6.07 -9.85 -39.79
N LEU A 264 7.09 -10.34 -39.09
CA LEU A 264 8.46 -10.42 -39.59
C LEU A 264 8.54 -11.26 -40.88
N ARG A 265 7.90 -12.44 -40.91
CA ARG A 265 7.83 -13.31 -42.10
C ARG A 265 7.19 -12.62 -43.29
N ARG A 266 6.10 -11.87 -43.08
CA ARG A 266 5.43 -11.10 -44.14
C ARG A 266 6.33 -10.00 -44.70
N SER A 267 7.05 -9.28 -43.84
CA SER A 267 8.01 -8.24 -44.23
C SER A 267 9.15 -8.81 -45.09
N ILE A 268 9.72 -9.93 -44.68
CA ILE A 268 10.80 -10.61 -45.42
C ILE A 268 10.31 -11.16 -46.77
N ARG A 269 9.07 -11.69 -46.83
CA ARG A 269 8.49 -12.14 -48.10
C ARG A 269 8.29 -10.96 -49.06
N LYS A 270 7.75 -9.84 -48.59
CA LYS A 270 7.54 -8.63 -49.38
C LYS A 270 8.85 -8.02 -49.91
N SER A 271 9.95 -8.09 -49.16
CA SER A 271 11.25 -7.64 -49.66
C SER A 271 11.79 -8.55 -50.75
N LYS A 272 11.65 -9.88 -50.61
CA LYS A 272 12.05 -10.83 -51.66
C LYS A 272 11.27 -10.68 -52.96
N THR A 273 9.97 -10.36 -52.92
CA THR A 273 9.17 -10.19 -54.14
C THR A 273 9.55 -8.94 -54.92
N ARG A 274 10.05 -7.89 -54.25
CA ARG A 274 10.52 -6.66 -54.90
C ARG A 274 11.89 -6.82 -55.59
N THR A 275 12.66 -7.85 -55.25
CA THR A 275 13.99 -8.10 -55.84
C THR A 275 13.92 -8.93 -57.13
N ILE A 276 12.78 -9.57 -57.43
CA ILE A 276 12.62 -10.44 -58.63
C ILE A 276 11.86 -9.70 -59.76
N ALA A 277 11.37 -8.48 -59.50
CA ALA A 277 10.59 -7.70 -60.47
C ALA A 277 11.43 -6.69 -61.28
N PHE A 278 12.72 -6.97 -61.47
CA PHE A 278 13.63 -6.21 -62.34
C PHE A 278 14.40 -7.18 -63.23
#